data_AF-A0A7Y8AQY3-F1
#
_entry.id   AF-A0A7Y8AQY3-F1
#
_cell.length_a   1.000
_cell.length_b   1.000
_cell.length_c   1.000
_cell.angle_alpha   90.00
_cell.angle_beta   90.00
_cell.angle_gamma   90.00
#
_symmetry.space_group_name_H-M   'P 1'
#
loop_
_entity.id
_entity.type
_entity.pdbx_description
1 polymer ?
#
loop_
_entity_poly.entity_id
_entity_poly.type
_entity_poly.pdbx_seq_one_letter_code
_entity_poly.pdbx_strand_id
1 'polypeptide(L)'
;MTGAMHAHCPRCDGQRICIIHGTFDQPWSVEDGRNHMEGQIDHKLLQCAGCETVFYHQSSWNSEDWDGDYHPTTGESIITHPRTIETYPAPEKKGQKPDWVWSIAQKDPQLFTILNEVYQAYEARSFILAAVGLRTAFDLTTTYLKIDPGHTLEDKVKELRENGFIGETEAMTLATVAEAGSAAAHRGWAPDQKTFQLLLTTLEQFVYRVVVSGQEALSVNDKIPARQPRPKKKPKPGS
;
A
#
# COMPACT_ATOMS: atom_id res chain seq x y z
N MET A 1 4.90 -36.43 17.99
CA MET A 1 5.63 -36.48 16.71
C MET A 1 5.53 -35.11 16.08
N THR A 2 6.64 -34.39 15.93
CA THR A 2 6.67 -33.07 15.28
C THR A 2 6.46 -33.25 13.78
N GLY A 3 5.25 -33.01 13.30
CA GLY A 3 4.94 -32.98 11.87
C GLY A 3 5.53 -31.74 11.20
N ALA A 4 5.57 -31.73 9.86
CA ALA A 4 5.91 -30.56 9.08
C ALA A 4 4.80 -30.29 8.05
N MET A 5 4.60 -29.02 7.69
CA MET A 5 3.64 -28.62 6.66
C MET A 5 4.19 -27.50 5.78
N HIS A 6 3.62 -27.34 4.60
CA HIS A 6 3.84 -26.14 3.80
C HIS A 6 2.95 -25.01 4.34
N ALA A 7 3.57 -23.89 4.67
CA ALA A 7 2.87 -22.67 5.09
C ALA A 7 3.61 -21.44 4.54
N HIS A 8 2.88 -20.33 4.38
CA HIS A 8 3.49 -19.06 3.99
C HIS A 8 4.23 -18.47 5.19
N CYS A 9 5.56 -18.42 5.11
CA CYS A 9 6.38 -17.88 6.19
C CYS A 9 6.30 -16.35 6.19
N PRO A 10 5.98 -15.71 7.33
CA PRO A 10 5.79 -14.25 7.37
C PRO A 10 7.08 -13.45 7.16
N ARG A 11 8.24 -14.05 7.43
CA ARG A 11 9.56 -13.43 7.23
C ARG A 11 10.14 -13.68 5.83
N CYS A 12 9.93 -14.87 5.27
CA CYS A 12 10.43 -15.20 3.93
C CYS A 12 9.51 -14.72 2.81
N ASP A 13 8.29 -14.30 3.16
CA ASP A 13 7.21 -13.94 2.25
C ASP A 13 7.00 -14.98 1.12
N GLY A 14 6.83 -16.24 1.52
CA GLY A 14 6.59 -17.33 0.57
C GLY A 14 6.31 -18.67 1.24
N GLN A 15 5.82 -19.62 0.45
CA GLN A 15 5.60 -21.00 0.87
C GLN A 15 6.92 -21.66 1.30
N ARG A 16 6.95 -22.18 2.52
CA ARG A 16 8.11 -22.85 3.13
C ARG A 16 7.67 -24.09 3.87
N ILE A 17 8.57 -25.05 3.99
CA ILE A 17 8.41 -26.16 4.93
C ILE A 17 8.55 -25.59 6.35
N CYS A 18 7.53 -25.81 7.17
CA CYS A 18 7.46 -25.33 8.55
C CYS A 18 7.21 -26.50 9.49
N ILE A 19 8.00 -26.57 10.56
CA ILE A 19 7.91 -27.56 11.63
C ILE A 19 6.75 -27.16 12.54
N ILE A 20 5.91 -28.13 12.90
CA ILE A 20 4.75 -27.92 13.77
C ILE A 20 5.16 -28.17 15.23
N HIS A 21 5.06 -27.14 16.06
CA HIS A 21 5.35 -27.19 17.49
C HIS A 21 4.11 -27.42 18.36
N GLY A 22 2.94 -27.03 17.88
CA GLY A 22 1.67 -27.23 18.59
C GLY A 22 0.49 -27.16 17.64
N THR A 23 -0.57 -27.89 17.97
CA THR A 23 -1.84 -27.93 17.25
C THR A 23 -3.00 -27.87 18.22
N PHE A 24 -4.06 -27.14 17.87
CA PHE A 24 -5.31 -27.11 18.61
C PHE A 24 -6.46 -26.92 17.63
N ASP A 25 -7.39 -27.86 17.60
CA ASP A 25 -8.55 -27.83 16.72
C ASP A 25 -9.76 -27.36 17.54
N GLN A 26 -10.40 -26.28 17.07
CA GLN A 26 -11.50 -25.63 17.76
C GLN A 26 -12.76 -25.67 16.88
N PRO A 27 -13.56 -26.76 16.94
CA PRO A 27 -14.87 -26.79 16.32
C PRO A 27 -15.83 -25.84 17.05
N TRP A 28 -16.78 -25.28 16.32
CA TRP A 28 -17.81 -24.41 16.87
C TRP A 28 -19.12 -24.57 16.11
N SER A 29 -20.23 -24.28 16.79
CA SER A 29 -21.55 -24.23 16.19
C SER A 29 -22.38 -23.12 16.83
N VAL A 30 -23.25 -22.50 16.04
CA VAL A 30 -24.17 -21.44 16.46
C VAL A 30 -25.57 -21.82 15.99
N GLU A 31 -26.55 -21.72 16.88
CA GLU A 31 -27.96 -21.99 16.58
C GLU A 31 -28.83 -20.88 17.15
N ASP A 32 -29.79 -20.38 16.35
CA ASP A 32 -30.75 -19.33 16.75
C ASP A 32 -32.21 -19.80 16.76
N GLY A 33 -32.42 -21.13 16.70
CA GLY A 33 -33.72 -21.80 16.66
C GLY A 33 -34.36 -21.88 15.26
N ARG A 34 -33.79 -21.21 14.25
CA ARG A 34 -34.20 -21.35 12.83
C ARG A 34 -33.05 -21.68 11.91
N ASN A 35 -31.87 -21.18 12.25
CA ASN A 35 -30.64 -21.35 11.49
C ASN A 35 -29.63 -22.10 12.36
N HIS A 36 -28.82 -22.91 11.70
CA HIS A 36 -27.70 -23.62 12.29
C HIS A 36 -26.48 -23.36 11.41
N MET A 37 -25.39 -22.92 12.04
CA MET A 37 -24.11 -22.71 11.38
C MET A 37 -23.04 -23.43 12.18
N GLU A 38 -22.17 -24.14 11.50
CA GLU A 38 -21.04 -24.81 12.12
C GLU A 38 -19.74 -24.48 11.40
N GLY A 39 -18.62 -24.76 12.06
CA GLY A 39 -17.31 -24.58 11.47
C GLY A 39 -16.21 -25.06 12.40
N GLN A 40 -14.98 -24.82 11.96
CA GLN A 40 -13.80 -25.18 12.73
C GLN A 40 -12.70 -24.15 12.52
N ILE A 41 -11.91 -23.93 13.56
CA ILE A 41 -10.66 -23.17 13.48
C ILE A 41 -9.52 -24.10 13.90
N ASP A 42 -8.55 -24.32 13.00
CA ASP A 42 -7.34 -25.09 13.25
C ASP A 42 -6.20 -24.13 13.60
N HIS A 43 -5.68 -24.25 14.80
CA HIS A 43 -4.62 -23.41 15.32
C HIS A 43 -3.30 -24.18 15.34
N LYS A 44 -2.23 -23.59 14.79
CA LYS A 44 -0.91 -24.21 14.74
C LYS A 44 0.19 -23.22 15.11
N LEU A 45 1.13 -23.64 15.96
CA LEU A 45 2.38 -22.92 16.19
C LEU A 45 3.46 -23.53 15.28
N LEU A 46 3.98 -22.74 14.35
CA LEU A 46 4.89 -23.19 13.30
C LEU A 46 6.27 -22.56 13.45
N GLN A 47 7.31 -23.26 13.00
CA GLN A 47 8.66 -22.71 12.82
C GLN A 47 9.16 -22.97 11.40
N CYS A 48 9.54 -21.93 10.68
CA CYS A 48 10.08 -22.06 9.32
C CYS A 48 11.41 -22.81 9.34
N ALA A 49 11.53 -23.88 8.54
CA ALA A 49 12.78 -24.67 8.45
C ALA A 49 13.91 -23.94 7.69
N GLY A 50 13.62 -22.81 7.05
CA GLY A 50 14.61 -22.00 6.32
C GLY A 50 15.17 -20.82 7.11
N CYS A 51 14.30 -19.97 7.67
CA CYS A 51 14.70 -18.75 8.39
C CYS A 51 14.46 -18.82 9.91
N GLU A 52 14.07 -20.00 10.41
CA GLU A 52 13.88 -20.33 11.83
C GLU A 52 12.81 -19.50 12.56
N THR A 53 12.04 -18.69 11.83
CA THR A 53 11.00 -17.82 12.41
C THR A 53 9.86 -18.66 12.96
N VAL A 54 9.49 -18.42 14.21
CA VAL A 54 8.32 -19.01 14.87
C VAL A 54 7.12 -18.09 14.66
N PHE A 55 5.99 -18.65 14.24
CA PHE A 55 4.79 -17.88 13.95
C PHE A 55 3.53 -18.73 14.15
N TYR A 56 2.40 -18.05 14.32
CA TYR A 56 1.10 -18.67 14.51
C TYR A 56 0.35 -18.76 13.17
N HIS A 57 -0.27 -19.90 12.91
CA HIS A 57 -1.03 -20.19 11.70
C HIS A 57 -2.44 -20.62 12.09
N GLN A 58 -3.44 -19.96 11.52
CA GLN A 58 -4.85 -20.23 11.74
C GLN A 58 -5.51 -20.61 10.41
N SER A 59 -6.27 -21.70 10.38
CA SER A 59 -7.10 -22.07 9.22
C SER A 59 -8.55 -22.25 9.67
N SER A 60 -9.49 -21.59 9.01
CA SER A 60 -10.90 -21.66 9.39
C SER A 60 -11.81 -21.93 8.20
N TRP A 61 -12.90 -22.66 8.43
CA TRP A 61 -14.01 -22.83 7.49
C TRP A 61 -15.34 -22.76 8.25
N ASN A 62 -16.44 -22.55 7.53
CA ASN A 62 -17.79 -22.59 8.08
C ASN A 62 -18.78 -23.18 7.05
N SER A 63 -19.93 -23.66 7.54
CA SER A 63 -20.96 -24.33 6.74
C SER A 63 -21.63 -23.44 5.70
N GLU A 64 -21.70 -22.14 5.94
CA GLU A 64 -22.37 -21.17 5.05
C GLU A 64 -21.49 -20.72 3.89
N ASP A 65 -20.17 -20.92 4.00
CA ASP A 65 -19.19 -20.66 2.95
C ASP A 65 -18.91 -21.99 2.23
N TRP A 66 -19.50 -22.16 1.04
CA TRP A 66 -19.35 -23.36 0.25
C TRP A 66 -19.30 -23.05 -1.25
N ASP A 67 -18.46 -23.83 -1.94
CA ASP A 67 -18.38 -23.88 -3.40
C ASP A 67 -18.96 -25.21 -3.89
N GLY A 68 -19.80 -25.13 -4.93
CA GLY A 68 -20.36 -26.28 -5.62
C GLY A 68 -19.64 -26.56 -6.93
N ASP A 69 -19.19 -27.79 -7.13
CA ASP A 69 -18.63 -28.28 -8.39
C ASP A 69 -19.27 -29.62 -8.79
N TYR A 70 -18.94 -30.15 -9.97
CA TYR A 70 -19.41 -31.45 -10.44
C TYR A 70 -18.23 -32.38 -10.72
N HIS A 71 -18.33 -33.62 -10.26
CA HIS A 71 -17.32 -34.62 -10.55
C HIS A 71 -17.22 -34.86 -12.06
N PRO A 72 -16.03 -34.71 -12.70
CA PRO A 72 -15.89 -34.64 -14.15
C PRO A 72 -16.24 -35.95 -14.88
N THR A 73 -16.31 -37.07 -14.16
CA THR A 73 -16.61 -38.39 -14.75
C THR A 73 -17.97 -38.93 -14.36
N THR A 74 -18.51 -38.55 -13.18
CA THR A 74 -19.78 -39.10 -12.66
C THR A 74 -20.91 -38.08 -12.67
N GLY A 75 -20.60 -36.78 -12.82
CA GLY A 75 -21.60 -35.70 -12.81
C GLY A 75 -22.23 -35.44 -11.44
N GLU A 76 -21.72 -36.05 -10.38
CA GLU A 76 -22.21 -35.86 -9.02
C GLU A 76 -21.79 -34.51 -8.46
N SER A 77 -22.67 -33.86 -7.68
CA SER A 77 -22.38 -32.59 -7.02
C SER A 77 -21.36 -32.75 -5.90
N ILE A 78 -20.30 -31.96 -5.95
CA ILE A 78 -19.27 -31.84 -4.93
C ILE A 78 -19.49 -30.51 -4.20
N ILE A 79 -19.66 -30.56 -2.89
CA ILE A 79 -19.70 -29.37 -2.03
C ILE A 79 -18.37 -29.28 -1.29
N THR A 80 -17.71 -28.13 -1.37
CA THR A 80 -16.44 -27.87 -0.69
C THR A 80 -16.56 -26.62 0.17
N HIS A 81 -16.08 -26.66 1.41
CA HIS A 81 -16.00 -25.47 2.26
C HIS A 81 -14.60 -24.87 2.15
N PRO A 82 -14.42 -23.72 1.45
CA PRO A 82 -13.12 -23.09 1.33
C PRO A 82 -12.58 -22.72 2.72
N ARG A 83 -11.28 -22.90 2.89
CA ARG A 83 -10.59 -22.52 4.14
C ARG A 83 -9.95 -21.14 3.98
N THR A 84 -10.23 -20.26 4.93
CA THR A 84 -9.48 -19.01 5.12
C THR A 84 -8.22 -19.31 5.93
N ILE A 85 -7.07 -18.77 5.53
CA ILE A 85 -5.79 -18.93 6.22
C ILE A 85 -5.30 -17.57 6.70
N GLU A 86 -4.98 -17.48 7.98
CA GLU A 86 -4.41 -16.31 8.61
C GLU A 86 -3.09 -16.68 9.30
N THR A 87 -2.14 -15.75 9.35
CA THR A 87 -0.82 -15.99 9.94
C THR A 87 -0.44 -14.79 10.79
N TYR A 88 0.12 -15.04 11.98
CA TYR A 88 0.47 -14.01 12.95
C TYR A 88 1.94 -14.17 13.42
N PRO A 89 2.75 -13.11 13.33
CA PRO A 89 2.44 -11.83 12.69
C PRO A 89 2.10 -12.01 11.20
N ALA A 90 1.26 -11.13 10.66
CA ALA A 90 0.97 -11.13 9.23
C ALA A 90 2.30 -11.05 8.47
N PRO A 91 2.45 -11.76 7.34
CA PRO A 91 3.64 -11.62 6.51
C PRO A 91 3.91 -10.15 6.27
N GLU A 92 5.18 -9.76 6.34
CA GLU A 92 5.59 -8.48 5.77
C GLU A 92 5.24 -8.57 4.29
N LYS A 93 4.05 -8.09 3.92
CA LYS A 93 3.71 -7.83 2.52
C LYS A 93 4.88 -7.00 2.03
N LYS A 94 5.55 -7.38 0.94
CA LYS A 94 6.45 -6.45 0.24
C LYS A 94 5.72 -5.12 0.15
N GLY A 95 6.14 -4.18 0.99
CA GLY A 95 5.34 -3.01 1.29
C GLY A 95 5.07 -2.30 -0.02
N GLN A 96 3.85 -1.81 -0.20
CA GLN A 96 3.65 -0.83 -1.27
C GLN A 96 4.47 0.43 -0.99
N LYS A 97 4.98 0.59 0.25
CA LYS A 97 5.92 1.61 0.67
C LYS A 97 7.24 1.53 -0.13
N PRO A 98 7.53 2.52 -0.98
CA PRO A 98 8.79 2.58 -1.70
C PRO A 98 9.98 2.88 -0.78
N ASP A 99 11.17 2.39 -1.16
CA ASP A 99 12.41 2.59 -0.38
C ASP A 99 12.76 4.07 -0.17
N TRP A 100 12.42 4.94 -1.12
CA TRP A 100 12.71 6.37 -1.01
C TRP A 100 12.00 7.03 0.16
N VAL A 101 10.92 6.46 0.69
CA VAL A 101 10.20 7.01 1.85
C VAL A 101 11.12 7.10 3.07
N TRP A 102 12.05 6.15 3.23
CA TRP A 102 13.04 6.19 4.30
C TRP A 102 13.98 7.40 4.23
N SER A 103 14.23 7.93 3.03
CA SER A 103 15.06 9.13 2.86
C SER A 103 14.40 10.40 3.40
N ILE A 104 13.06 10.40 3.54
CA ILE A 104 12.32 11.54 4.11
C ILE A 104 12.60 11.68 5.59
N ALA A 105 12.89 10.61 6.32
CA ALA A 105 13.07 10.65 7.78
C ALA A 105 14.13 11.68 8.24
N GLN A 106 15.15 11.93 7.42
CA GLN A 106 16.18 12.94 7.71
C GLN A 106 15.78 14.36 7.30
N LYS A 107 14.89 14.50 6.30
CA LYS A 107 14.46 15.79 5.74
C LYS A 107 13.24 16.36 6.48
N ASP A 108 12.26 15.50 6.78
CA ASP A 108 11.03 15.82 7.49
C ASP A 108 10.53 14.59 8.29
N PRO A 109 10.89 14.46 9.58
CA PRO A 109 10.49 13.33 10.42
C PRO A 109 8.97 13.19 10.60
N GLN A 110 8.23 14.32 10.56
CA GLN A 110 6.79 14.31 10.76
C GLN A 110 6.09 13.78 9.51
N LEU A 111 6.48 14.26 8.33
CA LEU A 111 5.99 13.74 7.05
C LEU A 111 6.30 12.24 6.90
N PHE A 112 7.51 11.81 7.28
CA PHE A 112 7.87 10.40 7.30
C PHE A 112 6.93 9.56 8.19
N THR A 113 6.62 10.06 9.39
CA THR A 113 5.72 9.38 10.32
C THR A 113 4.33 9.22 9.71
N ILE A 114 3.75 10.29 9.17
CA ILE A 114 2.42 10.27 8.54
C ILE A 114 2.39 9.32 7.33
N LEU A 115 3.40 9.36 6.46
CA LEU A 115 3.47 8.42 5.34
C LEU A 115 3.55 6.97 5.82
N ASN A 116 4.33 6.69 6.86
CA ASN A 116 4.41 5.35 7.42
C ASN A 116 3.06 4.88 8.00
N GLU A 117 2.28 5.76 8.61
CA GLU A 117 0.91 5.48 9.07
C GLU A 117 -0.06 5.27 7.89
N VAL A 118 0.05 6.06 6.81
CA VAL A 118 -0.72 5.87 5.57
C VAL A 118 -0.50 4.47 5.00
N TYR A 119 0.76 4.03 4.87
CA TYR A 119 1.05 2.69 4.37
C TYR A 119 0.52 1.60 5.29
N GLN A 120 0.68 1.74 6.62
CA GLN A 120 0.12 0.77 7.58
C GLN A 120 -1.41 0.67 7.47
N ALA A 121 -2.11 1.82 7.42
CA ALA A 121 -3.56 1.85 7.26
C ALA A 121 -4.00 1.20 5.94
N TYR A 122 -3.26 1.47 4.86
CA TYR A 122 -3.54 0.88 3.55
C TYR A 122 -3.31 -0.64 3.53
N GLU A 123 -2.20 -1.12 4.09
CA GLU A 123 -1.87 -2.54 4.20
C GLU A 123 -2.90 -3.30 5.06
N ALA A 124 -3.46 -2.63 6.06
CA ALA A 124 -4.57 -3.09 6.90
C ALA A 124 -5.96 -2.88 6.27
N ARG A 125 -6.06 -2.44 5.00
CA ARG A 125 -7.32 -2.16 4.29
C ARG A 125 -8.23 -1.15 5.00
N SER A 126 -7.68 -0.30 5.85
CA SER A 126 -8.38 0.78 6.54
C SER A 126 -8.45 2.02 5.65
N PHE A 127 -9.18 1.92 4.54
CA PHE A 127 -9.15 2.90 3.44
C PHE A 127 -9.61 4.31 3.81
N ILE A 128 -10.53 4.45 4.76
CA ILE A 128 -10.95 5.76 5.27
C ILE A 128 -9.76 6.44 5.97
N LEU A 129 -9.09 5.76 6.90
CA LEU A 129 -7.95 6.30 7.64
C LEU A 129 -6.76 6.56 6.72
N ALA A 130 -6.50 5.65 5.78
CA ALA A 130 -5.44 5.82 4.80
C ALA A 130 -5.69 7.06 3.93
N ALA A 131 -6.94 7.31 3.50
CA ALA A 131 -7.30 8.49 2.71
C ALA A 131 -7.18 9.80 3.52
N VAL A 132 -7.56 9.79 4.80
CA VAL A 132 -7.31 10.94 5.70
C VAL A 132 -5.83 11.26 5.78
N GLY A 133 -4.99 10.23 5.90
CA GLY A 133 -3.54 10.41 5.94
C GLY A 133 -2.94 10.97 4.64
N LEU A 134 -3.54 10.70 3.46
CA LEU A 134 -3.11 11.33 2.20
C LEU A 134 -3.24 12.86 2.24
N ARG A 135 -4.36 13.37 2.77
CA ARG A 135 -4.55 14.82 2.97
C ARG A 135 -3.50 15.38 3.92
N THR A 136 -3.23 14.70 5.04
CA THR A 136 -2.23 15.15 6.01
C THR A 136 -0.82 15.16 5.43
N ALA A 137 -0.44 14.12 4.68
CA ALA A 137 0.86 14.04 4.00
C ALA A 137 1.01 15.13 2.93
N PHE A 138 -0.05 15.42 2.16
CA PHE A 138 -0.07 16.56 1.23
C PHE A 138 0.18 17.87 1.98
N ASP A 139 -0.55 18.12 3.06
CA ASP A 139 -0.45 19.35 3.85
C ASP A 139 0.96 19.58 4.43
N LEU A 140 1.55 18.53 5.02
CA LEU A 140 2.93 18.58 5.52
C LEU A 140 3.94 18.82 4.40
N THR A 141 3.72 18.24 3.22
CA THR A 141 4.60 18.48 2.05
C THR A 141 4.53 19.93 1.57
N THR A 142 3.36 20.56 1.60
CA THR A 142 3.26 22.01 1.29
C THR A 142 3.95 22.87 2.35
N THR A 143 3.85 22.48 3.62
CA THR A 143 4.54 23.15 4.73
C THR A 143 6.06 23.02 4.62
N TYR A 144 6.56 21.86 4.16
CA TYR A 144 7.98 21.65 3.84
C TYR A 144 8.47 22.66 2.78
N LEU A 145 7.62 22.99 1.80
CA LEU A 145 7.85 24.02 0.79
C LEU A 145 7.65 25.47 1.27
N LYS A 146 7.44 25.69 2.56
CA LYS A 146 7.24 27.01 3.19
C LYS A 146 5.96 27.73 2.73
N ILE A 147 4.97 26.98 2.23
CA ILE A 147 3.60 27.48 2.03
C ILE A 147 2.95 27.63 3.41
N ASP A 148 2.15 28.68 3.60
CA ASP A 148 1.51 28.99 4.88
C ASP A 148 0.60 27.83 5.34
N PRO A 149 0.83 27.24 6.53
CA PRO A 149 -0.02 26.19 7.07
C PRO A 149 -1.49 26.59 7.25
N GLY A 150 -1.77 27.89 7.45
CA GLY A 150 -3.12 28.43 7.63
C GLY A 150 -3.95 28.53 6.35
N HIS A 151 -3.34 28.33 5.18
CA HIS A 151 -4.06 28.32 3.91
C HIS A 151 -5.01 27.11 3.80
N THR A 152 -6.10 27.30 3.05
CA THR A 152 -6.98 26.20 2.66
C THR A 152 -6.24 25.23 1.73
N LEU A 153 -6.73 24.01 1.54
CA LEU A 153 -6.09 23.04 0.65
C LEU A 153 -6.11 23.56 -0.80
N GLU A 154 -7.19 24.22 -1.18
CA GLU A 154 -7.36 24.86 -2.49
C GLU A 154 -6.33 25.99 -2.69
N ASP A 155 -6.15 26.85 -1.69
CA ASP A 155 -5.14 27.91 -1.73
C ASP A 155 -3.72 27.34 -1.80
N LYS A 156 -3.44 26.26 -1.05
CA LYS A 156 -2.15 25.55 -1.09
C LYS A 156 -1.87 24.98 -2.48
N VAL A 157 -2.85 24.36 -3.15
CA VAL A 157 -2.70 23.87 -4.53
C VAL A 157 -2.44 25.02 -5.51
N LYS A 158 -3.16 26.13 -5.36
CA LYS A 158 -2.98 27.32 -6.18
C LYS A 158 -1.57 27.90 -6.02
N GLU A 159 -1.10 28.05 -4.78
CA GLU A 159 0.22 28.58 -4.47
C GLU A 159 1.35 27.66 -4.97
N LEU A 160 1.19 26.33 -4.85
CA LEU A 160 2.12 25.36 -5.44
C LEU A 160 2.30 25.58 -6.95
N ARG A 161 1.20 25.85 -7.66
CA ARG A 161 1.21 26.10 -9.10
C ARG A 161 1.83 27.46 -9.42
N GLU A 162 1.42 28.51 -8.72
CA GLU A 162 1.92 29.88 -8.94
C GLU A 162 3.43 29.98 -8.68
N ASN A 163 3.95 29.25 -7.69
CA ASN A 163 5.38 29.14 -7.39
C ASN A 163 6.14 28.16 -8.30
N GLY A 164 5.45 27.51 -9.26
CA GLY A 164 6.06 26.61 -10.23
C GLY A 164 6.51 25.26 -9.68
N PHE A 165 6.07 24.87 -8.48
CA PHE A 165 6.36 23.55 -7.92
C PHE A 165 5.62 22.43 -8.65
N ILE A 166 4.43 22.73 -9.19
CA ILE A 166 3.57 21.79 -9.92
C ILE A 166 3.03 22.44 -11.20
N GLY A 167 2.69 21.62 -12.20
CA GLY A 167 1.98 22.06 -13.40
C GLY A 167 0.45 22.06 -13.24
N GLU A 168 -0.27 22.51 -14.28
CA GLU A 168 -1.75 22.56 -14.28
C GLU A 168 -2.39 21.21 -13.99
N THR A 169 -2.00 20.18 -14.77
CA THR A 169 -2.59 18.84 -14.65
C THR A 169 -2.34 18.24 -13.28
N GLU A 170 -1.17 18.50 -12.71
CA GLU A 170 -0.81 18.00 -11.38
C GLU A 170 -1.56 18.76 -10.27
N ALA A 171 -1.83 20.05 -10.45
CA ALA A 171 -2.69 20.80 -9.54
C ALA A 171 -4.09 20.18 -9.48
N MET A 172 -4.67 19.79 -10.61
CA MET A 172 -5.98 19.13 -10.65
C MET A 172 -5.98 17.76 -9.95
N THR A 173 -4.93 16.95 -10.17
CA THR A 173 -4.86 15.62 -9.54
C THR A 173 -4.55 15.72 -8.04
N LEU A 174 -3.69 16.65 -7.60
CA LEU A 174 -3.43 16.88 -6.17
C LEU A 174 -4.63 17.49 -5.44
N ALA A 175 -5.40 18.37 -6.09
CA ALA A 175 -6.69 18.83 -5.55
C ALA A 175 -7.65 17.66 -5.32
N THR A 176 -7.64 16.67 -6.22
CA THR A 176 -8.45 15.44 -6.07
C THR A 176 -7.97 14.60 -4.87
N VAL A 177 -6.65 14.48 -4.65
CA VAL A 177 -6.09 13.80 -3.46
C VAL A 177 -6.51 14.51 -2.17
N ALA A 178 -6.37 15.84 -2.14
CA ALA A 178 -6.77 16.66 -1.00
C ALA A 178 -8.26 16.50 -0.68
N GLU A 179 -9.11 16.56 -1.70
CA GLU A 179 -10.56 16.40 -1.55
C GLU A 179 -10.94 14.98 -1.12
N ALA A 180 -10.27 13.94 -1.62
CA ALA A 180 -10.50 12.57 -1.20
C ALA A 180 -10.26 12.37 0.31
N GLY A 181 -9.18 12.95 0.85
CA GLY A 181 -8.93 12.91 2.29
C GLY A 181 -9.92 13.75 3.10
N SER A 182 -10.36 14.91 2.59
CA SER A 182 -11.44 15.70 3.20
C SER A 182 -12.77 14.96 3.21
N ALA A 183 -13.10 14.26 2.11
CA ALA A 183 -14.29 13.41 2.00
C ALA A 183 -14.28 12.28 3.01
N ALA A 184 -13.14 11.61 3.18
CA ALA A 184 -12.98 10.55 4.16
C ALA A 184 -13.14 11.08 5.59
N ALA A 185 -12.49 12.20 5.92
CA ALA A 185 -12.50 12.77 7.27
C ALA A 185 -13.88 13.29 7.71
N HIS A 186 -14.57 14.01 6.82
CA HIS A 186 -15.77 14.77 7.19
C HIS A 186 -17.08 14.13 6.72
N ARG A 187 -17.02 13.28 5.69
CA ARG A 187 -18.22 12.70 5.04
C ARG A 187 -18.23 11.17 5.06
N GLY A 188 -17.23 10.52 5.67
CA GLY A 188 -17.14 9.07 5.77
C GLY A 188 -16.96 8.36 4.43
N TRP A 189 -16.51 9.07 3.39
CA TRP A 189 -16.28 8.45 2.08
C TRP A 189 -15.08 7.49 2.14
N ALA A 190 -15.23 6.30 1.57
CA ALA A 190 -14.19 5.28 1.52
C ALA A 190 -13.83 4.97 0.06
N PRO A 191 -12.56 5.14 -0.38
CA PRO A 191 -12.13 4.65 -1.68
C PRO A 191 -12.06 3.11 -1.69
N ASP A 192 -12.28 2.52 -2.86
CA ASP A 192 -11.86 1.13 -3.08
C ASP A 192 -10.32 1.04 -3.23
N GLN A 193 -9.80 -0.18 -3.26
CA GLN A 193 -8.36 -0.41 -3.31
C GLN A 193 -7.68 0.22 -4.54
N LYS A 194 -8.35 0.19 -5.71
CA LYS A 194 -7.78 0.70 -6.97
C LYS A 194 -7.74 2.22 -6.97
N THR A 195 -8.83 2.83 -6.51
CA THR A 195 -8.97 4.27 -6.36
C THR A 195 -7.94 4.80 -5.35
N PHE A 196 -7.80 4.14 -4.19
CA PHE A 196 -6.80 4.52 -3.21
C PHE A 196 -5.37 4.43 -3.78
N GLN A 197 -5.06 3.36 -4.50
CA GLN A 197 -3.73 3.19 -5.11
C GLN A 197 -3.39 4.31 -6.12
N LEU A 198 -4.38 4.79 -6.89
CA LEU A 198 -4.22 5.92 -7.80
C LEU A 198 -3.93 7.23 -7.05
N LEU A 199 -4.66 7.49 -5.96
CA LEU A 199 -4.46 8.68 -5.13
C LEU A 199 -3.10 8.66 -4.44
N LEU A 200 -2.72 7.51 -3.87
CA LEU A 200 -1.42 7.30 -3.25
C LEU A 200 -0.28 7.53 -4.24
N THR A 201 -0.35 6.93 -5.44
CA THR A 201 0.66 7.10 -6.49
C THR A 201 0.82 8.56 -6.89
N THR A 202 -0.30 9.30 -7.00
CA THR A 202 -0.27 10.73 -7.34
C THR A 202 0.46 11.53 -6.26
N LEU A 203 0.16 11.26 -4.99
CA LEU A 203 0.83 11.93 -3.86
C LEU A 203 2.31 11.54 -3.78
N GLU A 204 2.64 10.27 -3.92
CA GLU A 204 4.01 9.75 -3.91
C GLU A 204 4.90 10.46 -4.93
N GLN A 205 4.42 10.63 -6.17
CA GLN A 205 5.15 11.33 -7.22
C GLN A 205 5.46 12.77 -6.84
N PHE A 206 4.48 13.48 -6.27
CA PHE A 206 4.65 14.84 -5.80
C PHE A 206 5.67 14.93 -4.64
N VAL A 207 5.48 14.12 -3.59
CA VAL A 207 6.37 14.09 -2.42
C VAL A 207 7.80 13.73 -2.83
N TYR A 208 7.96 12.69 -3.65
CA TYR A 208 9.28 12.27 -4.12
C TYR A 208 9.97 13.39 -4.87
N ARG A 209 9.29 14.06 -5.81
CA ARG A 209 9.90 15.15 -6.58
C ARG A 209 10.30 16.32 -5.69
N VAL A 210 9.43 16.74 -4.78
CA VAL A 210 9.62 17.93 -3.95
C VAL A 210 10.63 17.72 -2.83
N VAL A 211 10.52 16.61 -2.11
CA VAL A 211 11.27 16.37 -0.88
C VAL A 211 12.54 15.58 -1.17
N VAL A 212 12.44 14.51 -1.98
CA VAL A 212 13.58 13.60 -2.22
C VAL A 212 14.46 14.12 -3.33
N SER A 213 13.93 14.26 -4.55
CA SER A 213 14.69 14.68 -5.73
C SER A 213 15.09 16.16 -5.68
N GLY A 214 14.22 17.02 -5.15
CA GLY A 214 14.43 18.46 -5.02
C GLY A 214 15.09 19.10 -6.26
N GLN A 215 16.05 19.99 -6.01
CA GLN A 215 16.92 20.55 -7.04
C GLN A 215 18.25 19.77 -7.20
N GLU A 216 18.40 18.59 -6.60
CA GLU A 216 19.64 17.81 -6.71
C GLU A 216 19.95 17.46 -8.17
N ALA A 217 18.92 17.26 -9.01
CA ALA A 217 19.08 17.09 -10.45
C ALA A 217 19.75 18.30 -11.13
N LEU A 218 19.57 19.53 -10.63
CA LEU A 218 20.24 20.73 -11.16
C LEU A 218 21.74 20.73 -10.85
N SER A 219 22.17 20.11 -9.75
CA SER A 219 23.60 19.95 -9.42
C SER A 219 24.35 19.06 -10.43
N VAL A 220 23.62 18.31 -11.25
CA VAL A 220 24.20 17.51 -12.34
C VAL A 220 24.67 18.41 -13.48
N ASN A 221 24.12 19.62 -13.65
CA ASN A 221 24.52 20.55 -14.72
C ASN A 221 26.02 20.82 -14.74
N ASP A 222 26.65 20.91 -13.56
CA ASP A 222 28.09 21.14 -13.42
C ASP A 222 28.94 19.97 -13.92
N LYS A 223 28.32 18.78 -14.04
CA LYS A 223 28.95 17.54 -14.52
C LYS A 223 28.63 17.25 -15.98
N ILE A 224 27.73 18.01 -16.63
CA ILE A 224 27.37 17.80 -18.03
C ILE A 224 28.47 18.40 -18.93
N PRO A 225 29.11 17.61 -19.81
CA PRO A 225 30.11 18.12 -20.74
C PRO A 225 29.55 19.22 -21.66
N ALA A 226 30.40 20.19 -22.02
CA ALA A 226 30.02 21.27 -22.93
C ALA A 226 29.52 20.74 -24.28
N ARG A 227 28.47 21.36 -24.82
CA ARG A 227 27.93 20.99 -26.15
C ARG A 227 29.00 21.18 -27.21
N GLN A 228 29.12 20.21 -28.13
CA GLN A 228 29.97 20.38 -29.29
C GLN A 228 29.50 21.57 -30.15
N PRO A 229 30.43 22.35 -30.72
CA PRO A 229 30.09 23.51 -31.54
C PRO A 229 29.22 23.08 -32.72
N ARG A 230 28.12 23.80 -32.93
CA ARG A 230 27.17 23.51 -34.00
C ARG A 230 27.88 23.69 -35.37
N PRO A 231 27.69 22.78 -36.34
CA PRO A 231 28.27 22.93 -37.68
C PRO A 231 27.89 24.29 -38.27
N LYS A 232 28.86 24.97 -38.91
CA LYS A 232 28.59 26.25 -39.58
C LYS A 232 27.49 26.04 -40.63
N LYS A 233 26.44 26.88 -40.56
CA LYS A 233 25.33 26.87 -41.54
C LYS A 233 25.95 27.08 -42.92
N LYS A 234 25.77 26.11 -43.84
CA LYS A 234 26.19 26.30 -45.24
C LYS A 234 25.49 27.57 -45.77
N PRO A 235 26.21 28.48 -46.44
CA PRO A 235 25.57 29.64 -47.06
C PRO A 235 24.45 29.16 -47.98
N LYS A 236 23.27 29.81 -47.90
CA LYS A 236 22.18 29.56 -48.84
C LYS A 236 22.72 29.78 -50.26
N PRO A 237 22.53 28.85 -51.21
CA PRO A 237 22.82 29.14 -52.61
C PRO A 237 21.97 30.36 -53.00
N GLY A 238 22.64 31.37 -53.57
CA GLY A 238 21.99 32.58 -54.06
C GLY A 238 21.02 32.28 -55.20
N SER A 239 20.03 33.16 -55.32
CA SER A 239 19.02 33.33 -56.38
C SER A 239 19.45 32.87 -57.77
#